data_AF-A0A951MU88-F1
#
_entry.id   AF-A0A951MU88-F1
#
_cell.length_a   1.000
_cell.length_b   1.000
_cell.length_c   1.000
_cell.angle_alpha   90.00
_cell.angle_beta   90.00
_cell.angle_gamma   90.00
#
_symmetry.space_group_name_H-M   'P 1'
#
loop_
_entity.id
_entity.type
_entity.pdbx_description
1 polymer ?
#
loop_
_entity_poly.entity_id
_entity_poly.type
_entity_poly.pdbx_seq_one_letter_code
_entity_poly.pdbx_strand_id
1 'polypeptide(L)' 'MRKPVSKHALRRAMEQARDEGVIAWNEPTGTVVDHVWHQLARQAFEGKPRTGQARASTARRRESAAV' A
#
# COMPACT_ATOMS: atom_id res chain seq x y z
N MET A 1 -11.12 10.73 -19.60
CA MET A 1 -9.92 10.43 -18.78
C MET A 1 -9.99 8.96 -18.36
N ARG A 2 -9.01 8.14 -18.76
CA ARG A 2 -8.98 6.71 -18.42
C ARG A 2 -8.26 6.57 -17.07
N LYS A 3 -8.96 6.08 -16.04
CA LYS A 3 -8.30 5.74 -14.77
C LYS A 3 -7.29 4.60 -15.04
N PRO A 4 -6.14 4.57 -14.34
CA PRO A 4 -5.04 3.66 -14.65
C PRO A 4 -5.39 2.18 -14.43
N VAL A 5 -6.34 1.90 -13.54
CA VAL A 5 -6.88 0.56 -13.25
C VAL A 5 -8.41 0.64 -13.32
N SER A 6 -9.16 -0.45 -13.11
CA SER A 6 -10.63 -0.49 -12.85
C SER A 6 -10.90 -0.75 -11.35
N LYS A 7 -11.90 -0.08 -10.72
CA LYS A 7 -12.18 -0.27 -9.27
C LYS A 7 -12.55 -1.72 -8.97
N HIS A 8 -13.27 -2.36 -9.89
CA HIS A 8 -13.61 -3.78 -9.79
C HIS A 8 -12.39 -4.69 -9.89
N ALA A 9 -11.45 -4.38 -10.80
CA ALA A 9 -10.21 -5.15 -10.91
C ALA A 9 -9.36 -5.00 -9.64
N LEU A 10 -9.24 -3.78 -9.09
CA LEU A 10 -8.55 -3.53 -7.84
C LEU A 10 -9.19 -4.32 -6.69
N ARG A 11 -10.52 -4.31 -6.58
CA ARG A 11 -11.23 -5.08 -5.55
C ARG A 11 -10.89 -6.56 -5.60
N ARG A 12 -10.95 -7.18 -6.78
CA ARG A 12 -10.66 -8.61 -6.96
C ARG A 12 -9.22 -8.95 -6.59
N ALA A 13 -8.26 -8.11 -7.00
CA ALA A 13 -6.86 -8.30 -6.65
C ALA A 13 -6.61 -8.17 -5.14
N MET A 14 -7.27 -7.22 -4.46
CA MET A 14 -7.14 -7.05 -3.02
C MET A 14 -7.78 -8.20 -2.24
N GLU A 15 -8.98 -8.63 -2.63
CA GLU A 15 -9.65 -9.80 -2.03
C GLU A 15 -8.78 -11.05 -2.18
N GLN A 16 -8.23 -11.30 -3.38
CA GLN A 16 -7.30 -12.40 -3.62
C GLN A 16 -6.05 -12.33 -2.71
N ALA A 17 -5.40 -11.17 -2.62
CA ALA A 17 -4.21 -11.00 -1.78
C ALA A 17 -4.51 -11.15 -0.28
N ARG A 18 -5.76 -10.89 0.13
CA ARG A 18 -6.23 -11.15 1.51
C ARG A 18 -6.47 -12.63 1.74
N ASP A 19 -7.08 -13.32 0.79
CA ASP A 19 -7.33 -14.77 0.87
C ASP A 19 -6.00 -15.55 0.87
N GLU A 20 -4.98 -15.04 0.18
CA GLU A 20 -3.60 -15.54 0.21
C GLU A 20 -2.84 -15.18 1.50
N GLY A 21 -3.43 -14.36 2.37
CA GLY A 21 -2.82 -13.94 3.63
C GLY A 21 -1.66 -12.94 3.49
N VAL A 22 -1.47 -12.35 2.32
CA VAL A 22 -0.40 -11.37 2.05
C VAL A 22 -0.68 -10.04 2.73
N ILE A 23 -1.95 -9.66 2.77
CA ILE A 23 -2.42 -8.39 3.35
C ILE A 23 -3.65 -8.63 4.23
N ALA A 24 -3.78 -7.82 5.28
CA ALA A 24 -4.93 -7.84 6.16
C ALA A 24 -5.36 -6.40 6.48
N TRP A 25 -6.66 -6.21 6.69
CA TRP A 25 -7.23 -4.94 7.10
C TRP A 25 -8.44 -5.18 7.97
N ASN A 26 -8.69 -4.25 8.89
CA ASN A 26 -9.79 -4.34 9.87
C ASN A 26 -11.04 -3.56 9.44
N GLU A 27 -10.96 -2.83 8.33
CA GLU A 27 -12.04 -2.00 7.81
C GLU A 27 -12.90 -2.75 6.76
N PRO A 28 -14.09 -2.25 6.40
CA PRO A 28 -14.84 -2.83 5.29
C PRO A 28 -14.04 -2.80 3.98
N THR A 29 -14.02 -3.92 3.25
CA THR A 29 -13.27 -4.05 1.98
C THR A 29 -13.61 -2.93 0.99
N GLY A 30 -14.87 -2.51 0.91
CA GLY A 30 -15.29 -1.40 0.05
C GLY A 30 -14.54 -0.09 0.35
N THR A 31 -14.43 0.27 1.64
CA THR A 31 -13.74 1.47 2.11
C THR A 31 -12.25 1.45 1.78
N VAL A 32 -11.59 0.32 2.02
CA VAL A 32 -10.16 0.15 1.74
C VAL A 32 -9.89 0.26 0.24
N VAL A 33 -10.69 -0.44 -0.57
CA VAL A 33 -10.60 -0.39 -2.04
C VAL A 33 -10.81 1.03 -2.55
N ASP A 34 -11.79 1.76 -2.01
CA ASP A 34 -12.03 3.16 -2.37
C ASP A 34 -10.84 4.05 -2.04
N HIS A 35 -10.28 3.93 -0.84
CA HIS A 35 -9.14 4.73 -0.42
C HIS A 35 -7.93 4.49 -1.33
N VAL A 36 -7.56 3.23 -1.57
CA VAL A 36 -6.44 2.86 -2.46
C VAL A 36 -6.68 3.35 -3.88
N TRP A 37 -7.90 3.16 -4.38
CA TRP A 37 -8.29 3.60 -5.72
C TRP A 37 -8.15 5.11 -5.91
N HIS A 38 -8.59 5.89 -4.93
CA HIS A 38 -8.46 7.35 -4.97
C HIS A 38 -7.00 7.79 -4.85
N GLN A 39 -6.18 7.12 -4.04
CA GLN A 39 -4.74 7.39 -3.98
C GLN A 39 -4.04 7.13 -5.32
N LEU A 40 -4.33 6.01 -5.98
CA LEU A 40 -3.77 5.68 -7.30
C LEU A 40 -4.20 6.70 -8.36
N ALA A 41 -5.47 7.08 -8.37
CA ALA A 41 -5.97 8.11 -9.27
C ALA A 41 -5.29 9.46 -9.04
N ARG A 42 -5.07 9.83 -7.77
CA ARG A 42 -4.38 11.06 -7.38
C ARG A 42 -2.90 11.03 -7.79
N GLN A 43 -2.19 9.94 -7.55
CA GLN A 43 -0.79 9.78 -7.97
C GLN A 43 -0.62 9.86 -9.49
N ALA A 44 -1.54 9.23 -10.24
CA ALA A 44 -1.53 9.29 -11.70
C ALA A 44 -1.78 10.71 -12.23
N PHE A 45 -2.58 11.51 -11.52
CA PHE A 45 -2.86 12.91 -11.88
C PHE A 45 -1.72 13.87 -11.47
N GLU A 46 -1.10 13.63 -10.30
CA GLU A 46 -0.03 14.49 -9.78
C GLU A 46 1.34 14.24 -10.43
N GLY A 47 1.51 13.18 -11.22
CA GLY A 47 2.69 12.95 -12.07
C GLY A 47 4.03 12.86 -11.34
N LYS A 48 4.05 12.77 -10.01
CA LYS A 48 5.28 12.75 -9.20
C LYS A 48 5.32 11.49 -8.32
N PRO A 49 6.39 10.68 -8.40
CA PRO A 49 6.58 9.57 -7.48
C PRO A 49 6.81 10.15 -6.08
N ARG A 50 5.85 9.99 -5.16
CA ARG A 50 6.15 10.09 -3.73
C ARG A 50 6.84 8.80 -3.29
N THR A 51 8.12 8.66 -3.64
CA THR A 51 9.03 7.77 -2.91
C THR A 51 9.13 8.28 -1.48
N GLY A 52 8.31 7.71 -0.60
CA GLY A 52 8.22 8.12 0.80
C GLY A 52 7.78 6.99 1.72
N GLN A 53 8.00 5.73 1.34
CA GLN A 53 8.18 4.67 2.33
C GLN A 53 9.67 4.63 2.67
N ALA A 54 10.12 5.60 3.48
CA ALA A 54 11.24 5.34 4.35
C ALA A 54 10.78 4.24 5.30
N ARG A 55 11.01 2.98 4.91
CA ARG A 55 11.23 1.92 5.89
C ARG A 55 12.37 2.43 6.76
N ALA A 56 12.02 3.05 7.88
CA ALA A 56 12.95 3.29 8.96
C ALA A 56 13.41 1.90 9.39
N SER A 57 14.55 1.51 8.83
CA SER A 57 15.28 0.31 9.16
C SER A 57 15.35 0.23 10.67
N THR A 58 14.69 -0.78 11.21
CA THR A 58 14.94 -1.29 12.56
C THR A 58 16.35 -1.87 12.56
N ALA A 59 17.36 -0.99 12.55
CA ALA A 59 18.74 -1.32 12.88
C ALA A 59 18.80 -1.46 14.40
N ARG A 60 18.42 -2.66 14.82
CA ARG A 60 18.48 -3.18 16.17
C ARG A 60 19.92 -3.06 16.68
N ARG A 61 20.13 -2.11 17.59
CA ARG A 61 20.90 -2.22 18.84
C ARG A 61 21.72 -3.51 18.97
N ARG A 62 23.05 -3.40 18.87
CA ARG A 62 24.05 -4.07 19.73
C ARG A 62 25.44 -3.74 19.21
N GLU A 63 26.07 -2.75 19.83
CA GLU A 63 27.50 -2.79 20.10
C GLU A 63 27.70 -2.13 21.46
N SER A 64 27.46 -2.96 22.47
CA SER A 64 28.02 -2.80 23.80
C SER A 64 29.45 -3.32 23.74
N ALA A 65 30.38 -2.50 24.23
CA ALA A 65 31.57 -2.87 24.99
C ALA A 65 32.68 -3.73 24.33
N ALA A 66 33.91 -3.41 24.76
CA ALA A 66 35.21 -4.03 24.47
C ALA A 66 35.84 -3.52 23.16
N VAL A 67 37.04 -2.92 23.13
CA VAL A 67 38.22 -2.92 24.03
C VAL A 67 38.90 -1.56 23.94
#